data_AF-A0A3D0N7F7-F1
#
_entry.id   AF-A0A3D0N7F7-F1
#
_cell.length_a   1.000
_cell.length_b   1.000
_cell.length_c   1.000
_cell.angle_alpha   90.00
_cell.angle_beta   90.00
_cell.angle_gamma   90.00
#
_symmetry.space_group_name_H-M   'P 1'
#
loop_
_entity.id
_entity.type
_entity.pdbx_description
1 polymer ?
#
loop_
_entity_poly.entity_id
_entity_poly.type
_entity_poly.pdbx_seq_one_letter_code
_entity_poly.pdbx_strand_id
1 'polypeptide(L)'
;MQLGRYAEHYRLPLPGRAPTAGPSPQALARLRRYPRELLFLERFVGICRPDGWIAIVLPEGVFTNRRRRHVREWLLARVTLHHVVGLPRATFRAHATAARTCLAIMQRRQPEPGHEVLLSVADDCAQEGLDALLQLLRDPSTAEAQAALPDLTPPILRD
;
A
#
# COMPACT_ATOMS: atom_id res chain seq x y z
N MET A 1 -1.51 10.13 10.88
CA MET A 1 -0.47 9.39 11.60
C MET A 1 0.67 10.31 12.01
N GLN A 2 1.21 11.16 11.11
CA GLN A 2 2.24 12.17 11.44
C GLN A 2 3.48 11.57 12.14
N LEU A 3 3.78 10.29 11.88
CA LEU A 3 4.95 9.59 12.41
C LEU A 3 6.24 10.14 11.81
N GLY A 4 6.18 10.68 10.58
CA GLY A 4 7.33 11.26 9.89
C GLY A 4 8.01 12.41 10.64
N ARG A 5 7.28 13.15 11.50
CA ARG A 5 7.83 14.28 12.30
C ARG A 5 8.96 13.86 13.23
N TYR A 6 8.95 12.61 13.68
CA TYR A 6 9.98 12.09 14.58
C TYR A 6 11.33 11.85 13.89
N ALA A 7 11.36 11.86 12.56
CA ALA A 7 12.55 11.60 11.75
C ALA A 7 12.70 12.58 10.58
N GLU A 8 12.07 13.75 10.65
CA GLU A 8 12.01 14.71 9.52
C GLU A 8 13.39 15.25 9.11
N HIS A 9 14.31 15.37 10.07
CA HIS A 9 15.69 15.79 9.87
C HIS A 9 16.63 14.64 9.48
N TYR A 10 16.15 13.39 9.56
CA TYR A 10 16.96 12.23 9.27
C TYR A 10 17.00 11.93 7.76
N ARG A 11 18.21 11.82 7.24
CA ARG A 11 18.51 11.37 5.87
C ARG A 11 19.31 10.08 5.93
N LEU A 12 18.93 9.15 5.05
CA LEU A 12 19.65 7.89 4.88
C LEU A 12 21.13 8.16 4.53
N PRO A 13 22.07 7.48 5.20
CA PRO A 13 23.50 7.58 4.90
C PRO A 13 23.81 6.80 3.62
N LEU A 14 23.56 7.44 2.47
CA LEU A 14 23.95 6.91 1.16
C LEU A 14 25.43 7.24 0.88
N PRO A 15 26.14 6.41 0.08
CA PRO A 15 27.51 6.73 -0.34
C PRO A 15 27.60 8.15 -0.92
N GLY A 16 28.61 8.92 -0.48
CA GLY A 16 28.80 10.31 -0.91
C GLY A 16 27.91 11.34 -0.21
N ARG A 17 27.17 10.95 0.84
CA ARG A 17 26.31 11.86 1.61
C ARG A 17 26.77 11.97 3.07
N ALA A 18 26.90 13.20 3.57
CA ALA A 18 27.19 13.42 4.98
C ALA A 18 26.08 12.79 5.86
N PRO A 19 26.43 12.03 6.91
CA PRO A 19 25.45 11.55 7.88
C PRO A 19 24.69 12.73 8.49
N THR A 20 23.38 12.56 8.65
CA THR A 20 22.57 13.51 9.44
C THR A 20 22.38 12.96 10.84
N ALA A 21 22.15 13.85 11.81
CA ALA A 21 21.75 13.43 13.13
C ALA A 21 20.47 12.59 13.03
N GLY A 22 20.51 11.38 13.58
CA GLY A 22 19.36 10.50 13.67
C GLY A 22 18.22 11.08 14.51
N PRO A 23 17.05 10.43 14.51
CA PRO A 23 16.01 10.71 15.49
C PRO A 23 16.59 10.68 16.92
N SER A 24 16.15 11.59 17.80
CA SER A 24 16.53 11.51 19.22
C SER A 24 16.15 10.14 19.80
N PRO A 25 16.83 9.65 20.86
CA PRO A 25 16.49 8.38 21.49
C PRO A 25 15.01 8.26 21.87
N GLN A 26 14.41 9.38 22.33
CA GLN A 26 12.99 9.45 22.65
C GLN A 26 12.09 9.35 21.40
N ALA A 27 12.47 10.01 20.30
CA ALA A 27 11.77 9.92 19.02
C ALA A 27 11.85 8.50 18.43
N LEU A 28 13.02 7.88 18.49
CA LEU A 28 13.23 6.50 18.05
C LEU A 28 12.39 5.51 18.89
N ALA A 29 12.35 5.68 20.21
CA ALA A 29 11.52 4.87 21.09
C ALA A 29 10.02 5.01 20.78
N ARG A 30 9.56 6.19 20.36
CA ARG A 30 8.18 6.40 19.89
C ARG A 30 7.91 5.71 18.56
N LEU A 31 8.83 5.82 17.59
CA LEU A 31 8.70 5.20 16.27
C LEU A 31 8.67 3.66 16.35
N ARG A 32 9.46 3.06 17.24
CA ARG A 32 9.51 1.60 17.46
C ARG A 32 8.19 0.99 17.95
N ARG A 33 7.24 1.80 18.42
CA ARG A 33 5.90 1.33 18.84
C ARG A 33 4.98 1.02 17.67
N TYR A 34 5.34 1.47 16.46
CA TYR A 34 4.52 1.29 15.27
C TYR A 34 5.06 0.15 14.41
N PRO A 35 4.18 -0.66 13.81
CA PRO A 35 4.58 -1.62 12.79
C PRO A 35 5.30 -0.91 11.63
N ARG A 36 6.39 -1.52 11.15
CA ARG A 36 7.26 -0.95 10.10
C ARG A 36 6.49 -0.59 8.83
N GLU A 37 5.51 -1.40 8.46
CA GLU A 37 4.67 -1.21 7.28
C GLU A 37 3.89 0.11 7.32
N LEU A 38 3.50 0.59 8.51
CA LEU A 38 2.82 1.88 8.66
C LEU A 38 3.79 3.05 8.49
N LEU A 39 5.04 2.88 8.93
CA LEU A 39 6.09 3.88 8.73
C LEU A 39 6.44 4.03 7.24
N PHE A 40 6.55 2.91 6.51
CA PHE A 40 6.78 2.92 5.07
C PHE A 40 5.60 3.49 4.30
N LEU A 41 4.37 3.09 4.64
CA LEU A 41 3.16 3.63 4.03
C LEU A 41 3.10 5.16 4.20
N GLU A 42 3.30 5.66 5.43
CA GLU A 42 3.30 7.10 5.66
C GLU A 42 4.40 7.80 4.87
N ARG A 43 5.60 7.21 4.83
CA ARG A 43 6.74 7.78 4.13
C ARG A 43 6.48 7.85 2.63
N PHE A 44 5.96 6.80 2.01
CA PHE A 44 5.69 6.75 0.57
C PHE A 44 4.63 7.76 0.16
N VAL A 45 3.55 7.89 0.93
CA VAL A 45 2.56 8.96 0.73
C VAL A 45 3.21 10.34 0.87
N GLY A 46 4.10 10.52 1.85
CA GLY A 46 4.78 11.80 2.09
C GLY A 46 5.77 12.23 1.01
N ILE A 47 6.48 11.30 0.38
CA ILE A 47 7.47 11.59 -0.67
C ILE A 47 6.91 11.55 -2.09
N CYS A 48 5.77 10.89 -2.31
CA CYS A 48 5.14 10.82 -3.63
C CYS A 48 4.74 12.23 -4.08
N ARG A 49 5.02 12.62 -5.32
CA ARG A 49 4.56 13.92 -5.85
C ARG A 49 3.02 13.97 -5.94
N PRO A 50 2.39 15.15 -5.96
CA PRO A 50 0.98 15.28 -6.32
C PRO A 50 0.67 14.53 -7.63
N ASP A 51 -0.48 13.85 -7.66
CA ASP A 51 -0.94 12.98 -8.76
C ASP A 51 0.03 11.84 -9.10
N GLY A 52 1.04 11.59 -8.26
CA GLY A 52 1.97 10.48 -8.40
C GLY A 52 1.34 9.17 -7.95
N TRP A 53 1.83 8.08 -8.54
CA TRP A 53 1.42 6.73 -8.20
C TRP A 53 2.24 6.14 -7.07
N ILE A 54 1.60 5.32 -6.25
CA ILE A 54 2.21 4.53 -5.18
C ILE A 54 1.70 3.11 -5.35
N ALA A 55 2.62 2.18 -5.56
CA ALA A 55 2.36 0.74 -5.50
C ALA A 55 3.19 0.18 -4.34
N ILE A 56 2.54 -0.46 -3.37
CA ILE A 56 3.19 -0.97 -2.16
C ILE A 56 2.62 -2.32 -1.76
N VAL A 57 3.51 -3.25 -1.41
CA VAL A 57 3.13 -4.51 -0.79
C VAL A 57 2.99 -4.31 0.72
N LEU A 58 1.82 -4.64 1.26
CA LEU A 58 1.48 -4.50 2.67
C LEU A 58 0.89 -5.80 3.23
N PRO A 59 1.03 -6.08 4.54
CA PRO A 59 0.20 -7.07 5.19
C PRO A 59 -1.28 -6.70 5.04
N GLU A 60 -2.15 -7.65 4.70
CA GLU A 60 -3.60 -7.41 4.56
C GLU A 60 -4.22 -6.78 5.81
N GLY A 61 -3.63 -7.07 6.98
CA GLY A 61 -4.04 -6.52 8.26
C GLY A 61 -4.00 -4.98 8.34
N VAL A 62 -3.36 -4.28 7.41
CA VAL A 62 -3.47 -2.80 7.28
C VAL A 62 -4.89 -2.40 6.88
N PHE A 63 -5.50 -3.14 5.95
CA PHE A 63 -6.83 -2.86 5.43
C PHE A 63 -7.94 -3.57 6.23
N THR A 64 -7.68 -4.76 6.78
CA THR A 64 -8.74 -5.57 7.41
C THR A 64 -8.85 -5.38 8.93
N ASN A 65 -7.78 -5.00 9.64
CA ASN A 65 -7.82 -4.93 11.10
C ASN A 65 -8.66 -3.74 11.59
N ARG A 66 -9.69 -4.03 12.40
CA ARG A 66 -10.57 -3.01 13.01
C ARG A 66 -9.80 -2.00 13.88
N ARG A 67 -8.78 -2.45 14.63
CA ARG A 67 -7.93 -1.57 15.46
C ARG A 67 -7.12 -0.56 14.64
N ARG A 68 -6.98 -0.77 13.34
CA ARG A 68 -6.24 0.10 12.40
C ARG A 68 -7.14 1.01 11.56
N ARG A 69 -8.39 1.25 11.98
CA ARG A 69 -9.31 2.18 11.31
C ARG A 69 -8.67 3.56 11.05
N HIS A 70 -7.99 4.11 12.05
CA HIS A 70 -7.30 5.41 11.95
C HIS A 70 -6.25 5.47 10.82
N VAL A 71 -5.64 4.33 10.46
CA VAL A 71 -4.67 4.25 9.35
C VAL A 71 -5.40 4.43 8.02
N ARG A 72 -6.54 3.73 7.85
CA ARG A 72 -7.36 3.81 6.63
C ARG A 72 -7.94 5.20 6.44
N GLU A 73 -8.50 5.78 7.49
CA GLU A 73 -9.01 7.16 7.47
C GLU A 73 -7.91 8.16 7.10
N TRP A 74 -6.72 8.00 7.71
CA TRP A 74 -5.58 8.85 7.38
C TRP A 74 -5.13 8.69 5.92
N LEU A 75 -5.16 7.46 5.39
CA LEU A 75 -4.76 7.14 4.03
C LEU A 75 -5.76 7.72 3.02
N LEU A 76 -7.04 7.38 3.14
CA LEU A 76 -8.11 7.81 2.22
C LEU A 76 -8.30 9.33 2.18
N ALA A 77 -7.93 10.04 3.25
CA ALA A 77 -7.92 11.50 3.26
C ALA A 77 -6.76 12.14 2.47
N ARG A 78 -5.87 11.35 1.85
CA ARG A 78 -4.63 11.83 1.19
C ARG A 78 -4.35 11.19 -0.16
N VAL A 79 -4.95 10.03 -0.42
CA VAL A 79 -4.75 9.27 -1.64
C VAL A 79 -6.07 8.72 -2.14
N THR A 80 -6.16 8.56 -3.46
CA THR A 80 -7.18 7.75 -4.11
C THR A 80 -6.67 6.33 -4.17
N LEU A 81 -7.30 5.42 -3.43
CA LEU A 81 -6.97 4.00 -3.47
C LEU A 81 -7.69 3.37 -4.66
N HIS A 82 -6.95 2.83 -5.63
CA HIS A 82 -7.55 2.27 -6.85
C HIS A 82 -7.76 0.75 -6.72
N HIS A 83 -6.71 0.03 -6.32
CA HIS A 83 -6.73 -1.43 -6.25
C HIS A 83 -6.10 -1.94 -4.96
N VAL A 84 -6.69 -2.97 -4.37
CA VAL A 84 -6.05 -3.81 -3.36
C VAL A 84 -6.16 -5.26 -3.81
N VAL A 85 -5.01 -5.82 -4.20
CA VAL A 85 -4.92 -7.19 -4.72
C VAL A 85 -4.30 -8.08 -3.65
N GLY A 86 -5.08 -8.99 -3.07
CA GLY A 86 -4.58 -10.01 -2.16
C GLY A 86 -3.62 -10.95 -2.89
N LEU A 87 -2.44 -11.16 -2.32
CA LEU A 87 -1.42 -12.03 -2.91
C LEU A 87 -1.50 -13.45 -2.34
N PRO A 88 -1.11 -14.47 -3.12
CA PRO A 88 -0.99 -15.84 -2.62
C PRO A 88 -0.12 -15.91 -1.36
N ARG A 89 -0.49 -16.78 -0.42
CA ARG A 89 0.33 -17.02 0.79
C ARG A 89 1.75 -17.51 0.46
N ALA A 90 1.93 -18.08 -0.74
CA ALA A 90 3.20 -18.58 -1.21
C ALA A 90 4.19 -17.50 -1.62
N THR A 91 3.72 -16.31 -1.99
CA THR A 91 4.48 -15.30 -2.72
C THR A 91 5.79 -14.91 -2.02
N PHE A 92 5.79 -14.84 -0.68
CA PHE A 92 6.98 -14.46 0.11
C PHE A 92 7.49 -15.58 1.02
N ARG A 93 7.14 -16.85 0.78
CA ARG A 93 7.59 -17.98 1.61
C ARG A 93 9.11 -18.12 1.65
N ALA A 94 9.81 -17.85 0.55
CA ALA A 94 11.27 -17.88 0.47
C ALA A 94 11.96 -16.92 1.46
N HIS A 95 11.22 -15.91 1.96
CA HIS A 95 11.69 -14.93 2.93
C HIS A 95 11.05 -15.10 4.31
N ALA A 96 10.67 -16.33 4.66
CA ALA A 96 10.14 -16.72 5.97
C ALA A 96 8.94 -15.90 6.47
N THR A 97 8.17 -15.29 5.56
CA THR A 97 6.98 -14.51 5.91
C THR A 97 5.73 -15.36 5.76
N ALA A 98 5.07 -15.70 6.87
CA ALA A 98 3.79 -16.42 6.89
C ALA A 98 2.56 -15.49 6.78
N ALA A 99 2.78 -14.18 6.68
CA ALA A 99 1.70 -13.19 6.65
C ALA A 99 0.96 -13.18 5.30
N ARG A 100 -0.37 -13.02 5.36
CA ARG A 100 -1.17 -12.64 4.18
C ARG A 100 -0.77 -11.22 3.77
N THR A 101 -0.48 -11.03 2.48
CA THR A 101 -0.03 -9.76 1.93
C THR A 101 -0.92 -9.34 0.76
N CYS A 102 -0.90 -8.06 0.44
CA CYS A 102 -1.63 -7.49 -0.68
C CYS A 102 -0.76 -6.43 -1.37
N LEU A 103 -0.99 -6.25 -2.66
CA LEU A 103 -0.49 -5.11 -3.42
C LEU A 103 -1.56 -4.01 -3.40
N ALA A 104 -1.23 -2.88 -2.81
CA ALA A 104 -2.08 -1.69 -2.82
C ALA A 104 -1.56 -0.70 -3.85
N ILE A 105 -2.42 -0.31 -4.79
CA ILE A 105 -2.12 0.74 -5.77
C ILE A 105 -3.02 1.94 -5.54
N MET A 106 -2.39 3.10 -5.41
CA MET A 106 -3.03 4.35 -5.05
C MET A 106 -2.34 5.53 -5.74
N GLN A 107 -3.04 6.65 -5.83
CA GLN A 107 -2.53 7.90 -6.39
C GLN A 107 -2.61 9.02 -5.35
N ARG A 108 -1.57 9.87 -5.24
CA ARG A 108 -1.54 10.98 -4.26
C ARG A 108 -2.41 12.16 -4.73
N ARG A 109 -3.72 11.97 -4.62
CA ARG A 109 -4.78 12.96 -4.84
C ARG A 109 -6.01 12.58 -4.00
N GLN A 110 -7.03 13.44 -3.95
CA GLN A 110 -8.29 13.08 -3.29
C GLN A 110 -9.13 12.17 -4.20
N PRO A 111 -9.88 11.21 -3.64
CA PRO A 111 -10.86 10.46 -4.40
C PRO A 111 -12.01 11.37 -4.83
N GLU A 112 -12.48 11.18 -6.06
CA GLU A 112 -13.71 11.83 -6.52
C GLU A 112 -14.93 11.28 -5.76
N PRO A 113 -16.01 12.05 -5.64
CA PRO A 113 -17.26 11.53 -5.08
C PRO A 113 -17.71 10.26 -5.82
N GLY A 114 -18.04 9.21 -5.07
CA GLY A 114 -18.44 7.92 -5.66
C GLY A 114 -17.27 7.06 -6.17
N HIS A 115 -16.02 7.44 -5.92
CA HIS A 115 -14.86 6.60 -6.28
C HIS A 115 -14.92 5.24 -5.60
N GLU A 116 -14.85 4.18 -6.41
CA GLU A 116 -14.85 2.80 -5.95
C GLU A 116 -13.42 2.24 -5.86
N VAL A 117 -13.21 1.37 -4.88
CA VAL A 117 -11.93 0.67 -4.70
C VAL A 117 -12.10 -0.77 -5.18
N LEU A 118 -11.31 -1.17 -6.17
CA LEU A 118 -11.34 -2.55 -6.65
C LEU A 118 -10.58 -3.46 -5.67
N LEU A 119 -11.26 -4.49 -5.17
CA LEU A 119 -10.66 -5.52 -4.32
C LEU A 119 -10.62 -6.83 -5.10
N SER A 120 -9.45 -7.44 -5.19
CA SER A 120 -9.27 -8.71 -5.90
C SER A 120 -8.27 -9.61 -5.18
N VAL A 121 -8.19 -10.86 -5.60
CA VAL A 121 -7.18 -11.82 -5.13
C VAL A 121 -6.49 -12.40 -6.35
N ALA A 122 -5.16 -12.46 -6.32
CA ALA A 122 -4.38 -13.14 -7.34
C ALA A 122 -4.25 -14.63 -6.98
N ASP A 123 -4.50 -15.50 -7.95
CA ASP A 123 -4.38 -16.96 -7.80
C ASP A 123 -2.92 -17.40 -7.79
N ASP A 124 -2.10 -16.77 -8.64
CA ASP A 124 -0.65 -16.94 -8.69
C ASP A 124 0.08 -15.59 -8.78
N CYS A 125 1.41 -15.64 -8.91
CA CYS A 125 2.24 -14.47 -9.21
C CYS A 125 3.07 -14.74 -10.46
N ALA A 126 2.47 -15.38 -11.46
CA ALA A 126 3.10 -15.59 -12.75
C ALA A 126 3.32 -14.25 -13.47
N GLN A 127 4.24 -14.25 -14.43
CA GLN A 127 4.64 -13.04 -15.13
C GLN A 127 3.46 -12.43 -15.92
N GLU A 128 2.57 -13.27 -16.46
CA GLU A 128 1.38 -12.82 -17.18
C GLU A 128 0.41 -12.03 -16.28
N GLY A 129 0.23 -12.45 -15.03
CA GLY A 129 -0.65 -11.77 -14.07
C GLY A 129 -0.15 -10.39 -13.67
N LEU A 130 1.17 -10.21 -13.58
CA LEU A 130 1.79 -8.91 -13.32
C LEU A 130 1.63 -7.96 -14.52
N ASP A 131 1.81 -8.47 -15.74
CA ASP A 131 1.65 -7.66 -16.95
C ASP A 131 0.20 -7.20 -17.13
N ALA A 132 -0.78 -8.06 -16.87
CA ALA A 132 -2.20 -7.69 -16.89
C ALA A 132 -2.53 -6.60 -15.86
N LEU A 133 -2.02 -6.73 -14.63
CA LEU A 133 -2.18 -5.70 -13.60
C LEU A 133 -1.53 -4.37 -14.04
N LEU A 134 -0.32 -4.41 -14.60
CA LEU A 134 0.37 -3.21 -15.07
C LEU A 134 -0.35 -2.55 -16.26
N GLN A 135 -1.01 -3.33 -17.12
CA GLN A 135 -1.85 -2.81 -18.20
C GLN A 135 -3.11 -2.12 -17.64
N LEU A 136 -3.82 -2.74 -16.71
CA LEU A 136 -4.98 -2.15 -16.02
C LEU A 136 -4.64 -0.82 -15.34
N LEU A 137 -3.44 -0.73 -14.74
CA LEU A 137 -2.97 0.50 -14.10
C LEU A 137 -2.59 1.61 -15.10
N ARG A 138 -2.19 1.26 -16.32
CA ARG A 138 -1.88 2.23 -17.38
C ARG A 138 -3.15 2.72 -18.06
N ASP A 139 -4.14 1.85 -18.22
CA ASP A 139 -5.41 2.19 -18.84
C ASP A 139 -6.58 1.56 -18.05
N PRO A 140 -7.14 2.27 -17.07
CA PRO A 140 -8.26 1.75 -16.28
C PRO A 140 -9.54 1.51 -17.12
N SER A 141 -9.64 2.05 -18.35
CA SER A 141 -10.78 1.78 -19.25
C SER A 141 -10.74 0.40 -19.91
N THR A 142 -9.57 -0.27 -19.91
CA THR A 142 -9.45 -1.65 -20.41
C THR A 142 -10.19 -2.68 -19.55
N ALA A 143 -10.58 -2.33 -18.31
CA ALA A 143 -11.43 -3.17 -17.46
C ALA A 143 -12.79 -3.48 -18.09
N GLU A 144 -13.33 -2.56 -18.90
CA GLU A 144 -14.62 -2.72 -19.57
C GLU A 144 -14.53 -3.54 -20.86
N ALA A 145 -13.32 -3.70 -21.43
CA ALA A 145 -13.10 -4.32 -22.74
C ALA A 145 -12.78 -5.82 -22.71
N GLN A 146 -12.48 -6.40 -21.54
CA GLN A 146 -12.10 -7.81 -21.44
C GLN A 146 -12.89 -8.54 -20.35
N ALA A 147 -14.05 -9.06 -20.77
CA ALA A 147 -14.75 -10.18 -20.15
C ALA A 147 -13.86 -11.45 -20.17
N ALA A 148 -12.84 -11.50 -19.32
CA ALA A 148 -12.06 -12.68 -19.00
C ALA A 148 -11.24 -12.53 -17.70
N LEU A 149 -11.60 -11.58 -16.82
CA LEU A 149 -11.15 -11.67 -15.43
C LEU A 149 -11.92 -12.83 -14.76
N PRO A 150 -11.25 -13.68 -13.95
CA PRO A 150 -11.96 -14.66 -13.12
C PRO A 150 -13.03 -13.94 -12.32
N ASP A 151 -14.18 -14.57 -12.06
CA ASP A 151 -15.30 -13.94 -11.34
C ASP A 151 -14.82 -13.33 -10.00
N LEU A 152 -14.63 -12.00 -10.02
CA LEU A 152 -14.16 -11.20 -8.90
C LEU A 152 -15.32 -10.68 -8.06
N THR A 153 -16.55 -11.17 -8.28
CA THR A 153 -17.69 -10.76 -7.48
C THR A 153 -17.42 -11.12 -6.02
N PRO A 154 -17.28 -10.14 -5.11
CA PRO A 154 -17.03 -10.45 -3.71
C PRO A 154 -18.20 -11.25 -3.14
N PRO A 155 -17.97 -12.25 -2.26
CA PRO A 155 -19.08 -12.90 -1.58
C PRO A 155 -19.89 -11.82 -0.85
N ILE A 156 -21.20 -11.83 -1.05
CA ILE A 156 -22.13 -10.97 -0.32
C ILE A 156 -21.99 -11.34 1.16
N LEU A 157 -21.23 -10.53 1.91
CA LEU A 157 -21.19 -10.60 3.35
C LEU A 157 -22.53 -10.08 3.86
N ARG A 158 -23.46 -11.00 4.13
CA ARG A 158 -24.64 -10.71 4.95
C ARG A 158 -24.20 -10.64 6.41
N ASP A 159 -24.72 -9.64 7.12
CA ASP A 159 -24.47 -9.37 8.54
C ASP A 159 -24.71 -10.58 9.46
#